data_AF-A0A350ZX73-F1
#
_entry.id   AF-A0A350ZX73-F1
#
_cell.length_a   1.000
_cell.length_b   1.000
_cell.length_c   1.000
_cell.angle_alpha   90.00
_cell.angle_beta   90.00
_cell.angle_gamma   90.00
#
_symmetry.space_group_name_H-M   'P 1'
#
loop_
_entity.id
_entity.type
_entity.pdbx_description
1 polymer ?
#
loop_
_entity_poly.entity_id
_entity_poly.type
_entity_poly.pdbx_seq_one_letter_code
_entity_poly.pdbx_strand_id
1 'polypeptide(L)'
;MHARRWSRQGPAGAAVDRARLTQQQETNLAEQEWMSEVRAKVGREYGRVYAWDEVNAPMIRQWCEVMGVDNPLYLDADYAATTEFGGIVAPPAMLQAWCLEGLHMNNYAPGSTDENPYEVLKIMEAHGYPSVVAVNSDLSFERYVTLGEKLYYT
;
A
#
# COMPACT_ATOMS: atom_id res chain seq x y z
N MET A 1 -54.49 -38.19 29.44
CA MET A 1 -54.18 -36.82 29.86
C MET A 1 -53.16 -36.23 28.89
N HIS A 2 -53.54 -35.21 28.11
CA HIS A 2 -52.75 -34.63 27.02
C HIS A 2 -52.11 -33.31 27.50
N ALA A 3 -50.79 -33.19 27.44
CA ALA A 3 -50.09 -31.93 27.66
C ALA A 3 -49.60 -31.39 26.31
N ARG A 4 -50.21 -30.29 25.84
CA ARG A 4 -49.74 -29.55 24.65
C ARG A 4 -48.53 -28.70 25.04
N ARG A 5 -47.38 -28.95 24.42
CA ARG A 5 -46.20 -28.07 24.48
C ARG A 5 -46.49 -26.84 23.60
N TRP A 6 -46.59 -25.67 24.20
CA TRP A 6 -46.61 -24.40 23.46
C TRP A 6 -45.17 -24.02 23.09
N SER A 7 -44.86 -23.97 21.80
CA SER A 7 -43.64 -23.31 21.30
C SER A 7 -43.86 -21.80 21.29
N ARG A 8 -43.17 -21.06 22.16
CA ARG A 8 -43.00 -19.61 21.99
C ARG A 8 -42.01 -19.36 20.84
N GLN A 9 -42.50 -19.37 19.61
CA GLN A 9 -41.86 -18.55 18.56
C GLN A 9 -42.43 -17.14 18.70
N GLY A 10 -41.83 -16.36 19.61
CA GLY A 10 -42.08 -14.92 19.72
C GLY A 10 -41.32 -14.14 18.64
N PRO A 11 -41.65 -12.85 18.43
CA PRO A 11 -41.29 -12.04 17.25
C PRO A 11 -39.80 -11.63 17.17
N ALA A 12 -38.93 -12.28 17.94
CA ALA A 12 -37.52 -11.89 18.09
C ALA A 12 -36.74 -11.98 16.76
N GLY A 13 -37.00 -12.99 15.92
CA GLY A 13 -36.33 -13.12 14.61
C GLY A 13 -36.68 -11.98 13.64
N ALA A 14 -37.97 -11.64 13.54
CA ALA A 14 -38.44 -10.56 12.67
C ALA A 14 -37.97 -9.16 13.13
N ALA A 15 -37.83 -8.95 14.45
CA ALA A 15 -37.31 -7.69 14.99
C ALA A 15 -35.79 -7.53 14.74
N VAL A 16 -35.03 -8.62 14.84
CA VAL A 16 -33.57 -8.63 14.55
C VAL A 16 -33.31 -8.45 13.05
N ASP A 17 -34.09 -9.11 12.19
CA ASP A 17 -33.99 -8.92 10.74
C ASP A 17 -34.39 -7.51 10.33
N ARG A 18 -35.42 -6.94 10.94
CA ARG A 18 -35.84 -5.56 10.70
C ARG A 18 -34.77 -4.57 11.14
N ALA A 19 -34.19 -4.74 12.34
CA ALA A 19 -33.10 -3.89 12.83
C ALA A 19 -31.84 -3.99 11.96
N ARG A 20 -31.50 -5.18 11.45
CA ARG A 20 -30.40 -5.39 10.51
C ARG A 20 -30.68 -4.71 9.16
N LEU A 21 -31.91 -4.80 8.66
CA LEU A 21 -32.34 -4.11 7.44
C LEU A 21 -32.33 -2.59 7.61
N THR A 22 -32.78 -2.05 8.75
CA THR A 22 -32.69 -0.59 9.01
C THR A 22 -31.25 -0.15 9.14
N GLN A 23 -30.42 -0.90 9.87
CA GLN A 23 -29.01 -0.56 10.04
C GLN A 23 -28.26 -0.62 8.71
N GLN A 24 -28.57 -1.59 7.85
CA GLN A 24 -28.01 -1.70 6.50
C GLN A 24 -28.56 -0.63 5.54
N GLN A 25 -29.81 -0.20 5.70
CA GLN A 25 -30.36 0.96 4.99
C GLN A 25 -29.73 2.28 5.46
N GLU A 26 -29.45 2.44 6.76
CA GLU A 26 -28.81 3.62 7.33
C GLU A 26 -27.32 3.71 6.93
N THR A 27 -26.56 2.60 6.89
CA THR A 27 -25.22 2.62 6.31
C THR A 27 -25.23 2.95 4.83
N ASN A 28 -26.21 2.46 4.07
CA ASN A 28 -26.38 2.80 2.66
C ASN A 28 -26.84 4.26 2.43
N LEU A 29 -27.54 4.87 3.39
CA LEU A 29 -27.95 6.29 3.34
C LEU A 29 -26.84 7.25 3.79
N ALA A 30 -25.90 6.79 4.62
CA ALA A 30 -24.72 7.53 5.04
C ALA A 30 -23.59 7.47 3.99
N GLU A 31 -23.68 6.54 3.04
CA GLU A 31 -22.71 6.39 1.97
C GLU A 31 -23.04 7.35 0.81
N GLN A 32 -22.12 8.26 0.53
CA GLN A 32 -22.25 9.21 -0.57
C GLN A 32 -22.27 8.44 -1.89
N GLU A 33 -23.14 8.79 -2.84
CA GLU A 33 -23.39 8.01 -4.08
C GLU A 33 -22.11 7.69 -4.87
N TRP A 34 -21.12 8.60 -4.87
CA TRP A 34 -19.83 8.46 -5.55
C TRP A 34 -18.89 7.42 -4.90
N MET A 35 -19.15 6.98 -3.66
CA MET A 35 -18.36 5.93 -3.02
C MET A 35 -18.47 4.58 -3.74
N SER A 36 -19.54 4.37 -4.50
CA SER A 36 -19.68 3.19 -5.38
C SER A 36 -18.56 3.14 -6.43
N GLU A 37 -18.15 4.28 -6.98
CA GLU A 37 -17.05 4.39 -7.94
C GLU A 37 -15.70 4.09 -7.28
N VAL A 38 -15.48 4.60 -6.07
CA VAL A 38 -14.28 4.29 -5.27
C VAL A 38 -14.20 2.80 -4.97
N ARG A 39 -15.30 2.19 -4.53
CA ARG A 39 -15.36 0.75 -4.22
C ARG A 39 -15.10 -0.11 -5.45
N ALA A 40 -15.55 0.33 -6.63
CA ALA A 40 -15.28 -0.37 -7.89
C ALA A 40 -13.78 -0.42 -8.25
N LYS A 41 -12.93 0.39 -7.63
CA LYS A 41 -11.47 0.35 -7.82
C LYS A 41 -10.75 -0.64 -6.89
N VAL A 42 -11.42 -1.14 -5.84
CA VAL A 42 -10.80 -2.07 -4.88
C VAL A 42 -10.45 -3.38 -5.57
N GLY A 43 -9.22 -3.85 -5.35
CA GLY A 43 -8.72 -5.11 -5.92
C GLY A 43 -8.31 -5.02 -7.40
N ARG A 44 -8.34 -3.81 -7.99
CA ARG A 44 -7.77 -3.59 -9.31
C ARG A 44 -6.24 -3.67 -9.23
N GLU A 45 -5.66 -4.47 -10.11
CA GLU A 45 -4.22 -4.54 -10.34
C GLU A 45 -3.81 -3.52 -11.40
N TYR A 46 -2.62 -2.94 -11.26
CA TYR A 46 -2.06 -1.98 -12.21
C TYR A 46 -0.85 -2.57 -12.92
N GLY A 47 -0.52 -1.99 -14.07
CA GLY A 47 0.73 -2.31 -14.74
C GLY A 47 1.96 -2.01 -13.88
N ARG A 48 3.10 -2.58 -14.29
CA ARG A 48 4.35 -2.45 -13.54
C ARG A 48 4.84 -1.01 -13.50
N VAL A 49 5.36 -0.60 -12.35
CA VAL A 49 6.18 0.62 -12.20
C VAL A 49 7.61 0.19 -11.92
N TYR A 50 8.52 0.58 -12.80
CA TYR A 50 9.93 0.20 -12.72
C TYR A 50 10.74 1.24 -11.94
N ALA A 51 11.81 0.78 -11.29
CA ALA A 51 12.81 1.66 -10.74
C ALA A 51 13.50 2.50 -11.83
N TRP A 52 13.86 3.74 -11.49
CA TRP A 52 14.63 4.62 -12.37
C TRP A 52 16.01 4.04 -12.67
N ASP A 53 16.69 3.61 -11.61
CA ASP A 53 18.02 3.06 -11.65
C ASP A 53 18.03 1.64 -11.08
N GLU A 54 19.01 0.85 -11.51
CA GLU A 54 19.39 -0.34 -10.74
C GLU A 54 19.84 0.07 -9.34
N VAL A 55 19.70 -0.83 -8.37
CA VAL A 55 20.21 -0.63 -7.01
C VAL A 55 21.69 -0.26 -7.10
N ASN A 56 22.04 0.93 -6.64
CA ASN A 56 23.36 1.50 -6.87
C ASN A 56 23.95 2.14 -5.61
N ALA A 57 25.27 2.03 -5.48
CA ALA A 57 26.02 2.55 -4.34
C ALA A 57 25.89 4.07 -4.15
N PRO A 58 25.89 4.93 -5.20
CA PRO A 58 25.71 6.36 -5.03
C PRO A 58 24.42 6.76 -4.30
N MET A 59 23.27 6.17 -4.69
CA MET A 59 21.99 6.43 -4.04
C MET A 59 21.95 5.86 -2.62
N ILE A 60 22.51 4.66 -2.38
CA ILE A 60 22.62 4.08 -1.03
C ILE A 60 23.40 5.02 -0.12
N ARG A 61 24.58 5.47 -0.57
CA ARG A 61 25.42 6.41 0.17
C ARG A 61 24.69 7.73 0.46
N GLN A 62 23.97 8.27 -0.51
CA GLN A 62 23.20 9.51 -0.32
C GLN A 62 22.08 9.32 0.70
N TRP A 63 21.32 8.23 0.59
CA TRP A 63 20.23 7.93 1.51
C TRP A 63 20.75 7.73 2.93
N CYS A 64 21.84 6.98 3.10
CA CYS A 64 22.49 6.78 4.40
C CYS A 64 22.94 8.11 5.03
N GLU A 65 23.55 9.01 4.25
CA GLU A 65 23.94 10.33 4.73
C GLU A 65 22.74 11.16 5.21
N VAL A 66 21.68 11.25 4.40
CA VAL A 66 20.47 12.04 4.71
C VAL A 66 19.73 11.48 5.92
N MET A 67 19.68 10.16 6.04
CA MET A 67 18.96 9.47 7.11
C MET A 67 19.80 9.30 8.39
N GLY A 68 21.09 9.64 8.35
CA GLY A 68 22.01 9.46 9.49
C GLY A 68 22.30 7.99 9.80
N VAL A 69 22.34 7.13 8.78
CA VAL A 69 22.61 5.69 8.90
C VAL A 69 24.08 5.43 8.57
N ASP A 70 24.83 4.85 9.52
CA ASP A 70 26.28 4.65 9.46
C ASP A 70 26.69 3.16 9.47
N ASN A 71 25.74 2.25 9.24
CA ASN A 71 26.02 0.81 9.20
C ASN A 71 27.02 0.48 8.07
N PRO A 72 28.22 -0.05 8.39
CA PRO A 72 29.27 -0.31 7.39
C PRO A 72 28.86 -1.33 6.34
N LEU A 73 27.87 -2.19 6.62
CA LEU A 73 27.32 -3.13 5.63
C LEU A 73 26.85 -2.45 4.33
N TYR A 74 26.42 -1.19 4.41
CA TYR A 74 25.85 -0.47 3.27
C TYR A 74 26.87 0.36 2.49
N LEU A 75 28.05 0.63 3.07
CA LEU A 75 28.98 1.64 2.55
C LEU A 75 30.43 1.16 2.44
N ASP A 76 30.82 0.13 3.19
CA ASP A 76 32.16 -0.43 3.22
C ASP A 76 32.15 -1.81 2.54
N ALA A 77 32.73 -1.87 1.34
CA ALA A 77 32.78 -3.09 0.55
C ALA A 77 33.66 -4.18 1.20
N ASP A 78 34.74 -3.79 1.88
CA ASP A 78 35.64 -4.74 2.54
C ASP A 78 34.94 -5.37 3.74
N TYR A 79 34.27 -4.55 4.55
CA TYR A 79 33.44 -5.05 5.65
C TYR A 79 32.32 -5.94 5.13
N ALA A 80 31.55 -5.49 4.13
CA ALA A 80 30.43 -6.24 3.60
C ALA A 80 30.85 -7.60 3.02
N ALA A 81 32.02 -7.70 2.41
CA ALA A 81 32.60 -8.96 1.94
C ALA A 81 32.90 -9.97 3.05
N THR A 82 33.08 -9.54 4.30
CA THR A 82 33.24 -10.44 5.46
C THR A 82 31.93 -10.98 6.03
N THR A 83 30.79 -10.46 5.57
CA THR A 83 29.45 -10.83 6.06
C THR A 83 28.82 -11.93 5.20
N GLU A 84 27.68 -12.46 5.64
CA GLU A 84 26.90 -13.44 4.86
C GLU A 84 26.39 -12.90 3.51
N PHE A 85 26.35 -11.59 3.33
CA PHE A 85 25.89 -10.94 2.10
C PHE A 85 26.98 -10.91 1.01
N GLY A 86 28.26 -11.06 1.37
CA GLY A 86 29.39 -11.10 0.42
C GLY A 86 29.65 -9.79 -0.35
N GLY A 87 28.92 -8.72 -0.04
CA GLY A 87 29.01 -7.42 -0.71
C GLY A 87 27.97 -6.45 -0.19
N ILE A 88 28.03 -5.20 -0.68
CA ILE A 88 27.10 -4.13 -0.27
C ILE A 88 25.66 -4.52 -0.62
N VAL A 89 24.79 -4.32 0.35
CA VAL A 89 23.34 -4.39 0.21
C VAL A 89 22.71 -3.03 0.48
N ALA A 90 21.54 -2.76 -0.07
CA ALA A 90 20.80 -1.55 0.24
C ALA A 90 20.14 -1.65 1.63
N PRO A 91 20.03 -0.54 2.38
CA PRO A 91 19.17 -0.47 3.56
C PRO A 91 17.74 -0.92 3.21
N PRO A 92 17.11 -1.85 3.96
CA PRO A 92 15.77 -2.34 3.61
C PRO A 92 14.73 -1.22 3.54
N ALA A 93 14.82 -0.24 4.45
CA ALA A 93 13.95 0.93 4.47
C ALA A 93 14.05 1.83 3.21
N MET A 94 15.05 1.62 2.36
CA MET A 94 15.21 2.32 1.09
C MET A 94 14.37 1.70 -0.05
N LEU A 95 13.68 0.57 0.20
CA LEU A 95 12.94 -0.18 -0.84
C LEU A 95 12.01 0.72 -1.68
N GLN A 96 11.22 1.58 -1.04
CA GLN A 96 10.31 2.47 -1.75
C GLN A 96 11.04 3.51 -2.61
N ALA A 97 12.23 3.95 -2.21
CA ALA A 97 12.96 5.03 -2.88
C ALA A 97 13.36 4.70 -4.31
N TRP A 98 13.54 3.42 -4.64
CA TRP A 98 13.93 2.97 -5.98
C TRP A 98 12.85 3.21 -7.03
N CYS A 99 11.57 3.08 -6.63
CA CYS A 99 10.42 3.19 -7.53
C CYS A 99 9.58 4.45 -7.29
N LEU A 100 10.11 5.43 -6.54
CA LEU A 100 9.48 6.75 -6.43
C LEU A 100 9.42 7.42 -7.79
N GLU A 101 8.39 8.26 -7.98
CA GLU A 101 8.34 9.16 -9.11
C GLU A 101 9.56 10.11 -9.11
N GLY A 102 9.92 10.60 -10.29
CA GLY A 102 10.97 11.60 -10.42
C GLY A 102 10.55 12.95 -9.83
N LEU A 103 11.38 13.97 -10.06
CA LEU A 103 11.14 15.33 -9.55
C LEU A 103 9.80 15.95 -9.99
N HIS A 104 9.27 15.53 -11.13
CA HIS A 104 8.01 16.00 -11.67
C HIS A 104 6.88 15.03 -11.31
N MET A 105 5.72 15.57 -10.95
CA MET A 105 4.54 14.76 -10.62
C MET A 105 4.16 13.82 -11.75
N ASN A 106 3.83 12.58 -11.40
CA ASN A 106 3.47 11.47 -12.26
C ASN A 106 4.53 11.16 -13.33
N ASN A 107 5.81 11.39 -13.03
CA ASN A 107 6.91 11.07 -13.94
C ASN A 107 7.64 9.80 -13.48
N TYR A 108 7.36 8.68 -14.14
CA TYR A 108 7.93 7.36 -13.80
C TYR A 108 9.00 6.93 -14.80
N ALA A 109 9.81 5.94 -14.40
CA ALA A 109 10.87 5.41 -15.23
C ALA A 109 10.33 4.86 -16.57
N PRO A 110 11.06 5.01 -17.69
CA PRO A 110 10.63 4.49 -18.99
C PRO A 110 10.26 3.01 -18.96
N GLY A 111 9.13 2.68 -19.58
CA GLY A 111 8.57 1.32 -19.60
C GLY A 111 7.60 1.02 -18.46
N SER A 112 7.45 1.93 -17.50
CA SER A 112 6.37 1.85 -16.50
C SER A 112 5.00 2.03 -17.13
N THR A 113 3.96 1.57 -16.45
CA THR A 113 2.57 1.80 -16.86
C THR A 113 2.22 3.30 -16.86
N ASP A 114 1.36 3.70 -17.80
CA ASP A 114 0.73 5.03 -17.82
C ASP A 114 -0.57 5.06 -16.99
N GLU A 115 -0.96 3.93 -16.40
CA GLU A 115 -2.11 3.87 -15.49
C GLU A 115 -1.80 4.61 -14.18
N ASN A 116 -2.76 5.38 -13.68
CA ASN A 116 -2.63 6.07 -12.41
C ASN A 116 -3.07 5.15 -11.25
N PRO A 117 -2.15 4.60 -10.42
CA PRO A 117 -2.52 3.76 -9.28
C PRO A 117 -3.27 4.56 -8.19
N TYR A 118 -3.21 5.89 -8.26
CA TYR A 118 -3.87 6.82 -7.34
C TYR A 118 -5.14 7.46 -7.93
N GLU A 119 -5.77 6.85 -8.94
CA GLU A 119 -6.98 7.39 -9.59
C GLU A 119 -8.13 7.66 -8.60
N VAL A 120 -8.23 6.89 -7.51
CA VAL A 120 -9.20 7.11 -6.43
C VAL A 120 -9.05 8.50 -5.79
N LEU A 121 -7.82 9.01 -5.70
CA LEU A 121 -7.58 10.34 -5.12
C LEU A 121 -8.19 11.44 -5.99
N LYS A 122 -8.27 11.25 -7.32
CA LYS A 122 -8.95 12.19 -8.22
C LYS A 122 -10.46 12.19 -8.04
N ILE A 123 -11.05 11.04 -7.76
CA ILE A 123 -12.47 10.94 -7.40
C ILE A 123 -12.71 11.70 -6.10
N MET A 124 -11.91 11.43 -5.06
CA MET A 124 -12.03 12.11 -3.75
C MET A 124 -11.84 13.63 -3.85
N GLU A 125 -10.88 14.09 -4.65
CA GLU A 125 -10.61 15.51 -4.90
C GLU A 125 -11.84 16.22 -5.47
N ALA A 126 -12.53 15.61 -6.45
CA ALA A 126 -13.75 16.16 -7.06
C ALA A 126 -14.91 16.31 -6.06
N HIS A 127 -14.87 15.60 -4.94
CA HIS A 127 -15.87 15.63 -3.87
C HIS A 127 -15.43 16.43 -2.63
N GLY A 128 -14.39 17.26 -2.75
CA GLY A 128 -13.99 18.20 -1.69
C GLY A 128 -12.92 17.68 -0.73
N TYR A 129 -12.22 16.59 -1.10
CA TYR A 129 -11.10 16.03 -0.32
C TYR A 129 -9.77 16.14 -1.10
N PRO A 130 -9.21 17.35 -1.28
CA PRO A 130 -8.06 17.57 -2.17
C PRO A 130 -6.71 17.23 -1.53
N SER A 131 -6.64 17.08 -0.21
CA SER A 131 -5.39 16.92 0.52
C SER A 131 -5.20 15.49 0.98
N VAL A 132 -3.97 14.99 0.86
CA VAL A 132 -3.59 13.62 1.19
C VAL A 132 -2.51 13.68 2.25
N VAL A 133 -2.64 12.83 3.27
CA VAL A 133 -1.63 12.61 4.30
C VAL A 133 -1.45 11.12 4.50
N ALA A 134 -0.22 10.63 4.38
CA ALA A 134 0.09 9.26 4.73
C ALA A 134 -0.01 9.10 6.26
N VAL A 135 -0.85 8.19 6.72
CA VAL A 135 -1.12 7.98 8.16
C VAL A 135 -0.46 6.71 8.72
N ASN A 136 -0.25 5.71 7.87
CA ASN A 136 0.35 4.43 8.22
C ASN A 136 1.24 3.95 7.07
N SER A 137 2.30 3.21 7.43
CA SER A 137 3.17 2.51 6.48
C SER A 137 3.60 1.21 7.14
N ASP A 138 3.31 0.09 6.49
CA ASP A 138 3.74 -1.24 6.90
C ASP A 138 4.69 -1.77 5.84
N LEU A 139 5.91 -2.11 6.24
CA LEU A 139 6.96 -2.61 5.35
C LEU A 139 7.41 -3.98 5.83
N SER A 140 7.42 -4.94 4.89
CA SER A 140 7.92 -6.29 5.11
C SER A 140 9.07 -6.55 4.16
N PHE A 141 10.17 -7.10 4.67
CA PHE A 141 11.38 -7.38 3.90
C PHE A 141 11.69 -8.87 3.95
N GLU A 142 11.58 -9.53 2.81
CA GLU A 142 11.93 -10.96 2.70
C GLU A 142 13.44 -11.18 2.59
N ARG A 143 14.14 -10.23 1.98
CA ARG A 143 15.59 -10.22 1.80
C ARG A 143 16.11 -8.82 1.59
N TYR A 144 17.43 -8.69 1.68
CA TYR A 144 18.15 -7.51 1.22
C TYR A 144 18.22 -7.49 -0.32
N VAL A 145 18.27 -6.28 -0.89
CA VAL A 145 18.57 -6.08 -2.31
C VAL A 145 20.04 -5.70 -2.49
N THR A 146 20.66 -6.22 -3.53
CA THR A 146 22.09 -6.07 -3.84
C THR A 146 22.29 -5.10 -5.00
N LEU A 147 23.51 -4.60 -5.15
CA LEU A 147 23.90 -3.74 -6.27
C LEU A 147 23.59 -4.40 -7.63
N GLY A 148 23.11 -3.61 -8.59
CA GLY A 148 22.77 -4.05 -9.95
C GLY A 148 21.38 -4.67 -10.10
N GLU A 149 20.64 -4.91 -9.01
CA GLU A 149 19.26 -5.41 -9.13
C GLU A 149 18.33 -4.33 -9.68
N LYS A 150 17.48 -4.70 -10.65
CA LYS A 150 16.43 -3.81 -11.18
C LYS A 150 15.08 -4.16 -10.55
N LEU A 151 14.49 -3.19 -9.86
CA LEU A 151 13.24 -3.38 -9.12
C LEU A 151 12.02 -2.90 -9.90
N TYR A 152 10.85 -3.41 -9.53
CA TYR A 152 9.54 -2.93 -9.95
C TYR A 152 8.48 -3.28 -8.90
N TYR A 153 7.32 -2.61 -8.93
CA TYR A 153 6.11 -3.03 -8.22
C TYR A 153 4.91 -3.08 -9.19
N THR A 154 3.79 -3.66 -8.74
CA THR A 154 2.50 -3.77 -9.45
C THR A 154 1.36 -3.42 -8.52
#